data_AF-A0A8R7PI28-F1
#
_entry.id   AF-A0A8R7PI28-F1
#
_cell.length_a   1.000
_cell.length_b   1.000
_cell.length_c   1.000
_cell.angle_alpha   90.00
_cell.angle_beta   90.00
_cell.angle_gamma   90.00
#
_symmetry.space_group_name_H-M   'P 1'
#
loop_
_entity.id
_entity.type
_entity.pdbx_description
1 polymer ?
#
loop_
_entity_poly.entity_id
_entity_poly.type
_entity_poly.pdbx_seq_one_letter_code
_entity_poly.pdbx_strand_id
1 'polypeptide(L)' 'MVKVGKDLLSRDAPKSEEHRFGFHQPPFNSIDHLHLHCLALPFIPSWRQVKYTPLGPLGGFIDAEKVLEKIKPETEVYS' A
#
# COMPACT_ATOMS: atom_id res chain seq x y z
N MET A 1 5.35 -1.36 -9.16
CA MET A 1 4.14 -0.57 -8.79
C MET A 1 4.48 0.60 -7.86
N VAL A 2 5.14 0.37 -6.71
CA VAL A 2 5.39 1.42 -5.69
C VAL A 2 6.07 2.67 -6.24
N LYS A 3 7.14 2.54 -7.04
CA LYS A 3 7.84 3.70 -7.64
C LYS A 3 6.87 4.58 -8.44
N VAL A 4 6.09 3.97 -9.34
CA VAL A 4 5.09 4.68 -10.16
C VAL A 4 4.06 5.37 -9.25
N GLY A 5 3.61 4.71 -8.19
CA GLY A 5 2.69 5.31 -7.21
C GLY A 5 3.28 6.54 -6.50
N LYS A 6 4.55 6.48 -6.10
CA LYS A 6 5.27 7.62 -5.50
C LYS A 6 5.36 8.79 -6.50
N ASP A 7 5.79 8.50 -7.72
CA ASP A 7 5.92 9.52 -8.79
C ASP A 7 4.56 10.20 -9.08
N LEU A 8 3.47 9.43 -9.10
CA LEU A 8 2.11 9.96 -9.30
C LEU A 8 1.64 10.85 -8.13
N LEU A 9 1.81 10.43 -6.88
CA LEU A 9 1.39 11.24 -5.73
C LEU A 9 2.24 12.51 -5.59
N SER A 10 3.54 12.46 -5.86
CA SER A 10 4.39 13.66 -5.89
C SER A 10 3.91 14.68 -6.93
N ARG A 11 3.36 14.24 -8.06
CA ARG A 11 2.81 15.11 -9.10
C ARG A 11 1.41 15.62 -8.77
N ASP A 12 0.53 14.72 -8.34
CA ASP A 12 -0.92 14.97 -8.28
C ASP A 12 -1.41 15.40 -6.88
N ALA A 13 -0.64 15.11 -5.83
CA ALA A 13 -0.90 15.51 -4.45
C ALA A 13 0.35 16.09 -3.74
N PRO A 14 1.04 17.09 -4.31
CA PRO A 14 2.35 17.56 -3.85
C PRO A 14 2.36 18.19 -2.44
N LYS A 15 1.19 18.53 -1.90
CA LYS A 15 1.02 19.11 -0.56
C LYS A 15 0.67 18.07 0.51
N SER A 16 0.55 16.80 0.13
CA SER A 16 0.29 15.72 1.09
C SER A 16 1.61 15.35 1.76
N GLU A 17 1.68 15.57 3.07
CA GLU A 17 2.87 15.26 3.87
C GLU A 17 3.03 13.76 4.15
N GLU A 18 1.95 12.99 4.00
CA GLU A 18 1.94 11.56 4.30
C GLU A 18 1.22 10.78 3.18
N HIS A 19 1.84 9.69 2.75
CA HIS A 19 1.30 8.78 1.75
C HIS A 19 1.17 7.36 2.31
N ARG A 20 0.11 6.66 1.93
CA ARG A 20 -0.06 5.23 2.24
C ARG A 20 -0.12 4.40 0.98
N PHE A 21 0.71 3.36 0.94
CA PHE A 21 0.79 2.41 -0.15
C PHE A 21 0.51 1.01 0.36
N GLY A 22 -0.39 0.28 -0.29
CA GLY A 22 -0.69 -1.08 0.13
C GLY A 22 -1.75 -1.78 -0.68
N PHE A 23 -2.09 -2.98 -0.23
CA PHE A 23 -3.00 -3.91 -0.90
C PHE A 23 -4.10 -4.34 0.08
N HIS A 24 -5.27 -4.72 -0.42
CA HIS A 24 -6.31 -5.34 0.40
C HIS A 24 -6.00 -6.83 0.66
N GLN A 25 -6.26 -7.31 1.88
CA GLN A 25 -6.07 -8.70 2.30
C GLN A 25 -7.24 -9.19 3.18
N PRO A 26 -8.05 -10.18 2.77
CA PRO A 26 -8.09 -10.76 1.42
C PRO A 26 -8.41 -9.66 0.39
N PRO A 27 -8.11 -9.89 -0.88
CA PRO A 27 -8.30 -8.86 -1.89
C PRO A 27 -9.83 -8.72 -2.08
N PHE A 28 -10.44 -7.79 -1.33
CA PHE A 28 -11.86 -7.43 -1.41
C PHE A 28 -12.07 -6.66 -2.72
N ASN A 29 -12.03 -7.43 -3.80
CA ASN A 29 -11.77 -6.96 -5.14
C ASN A 29 -13.05 -6.52 -5.83
N SER A 30 -13.02 -5.33 -6.43
CA SER A 30 -13.90 -5.02 -7.55
C SER A 30 -13.42 -5.69 -8.86
N ILE A 31 -12.15 -6.14 -8.92
CA ILE A 31 -11.47 -6.70 -10.12
C ILE A 31 -10.43 -7.76 -9.70
N ASP A 32 -10.28 -8.86 -10.45
CA ASP A 32 -9.46 -10.03 -10.09
C ASP A 32 -7.94 -9.89 -10.37
N HIS A 33 -7.36 -8.73 -10.08
CA HIS A 33 -5.93 -8.46 -10.25
C HIS A 33 -5.33 -7.76 -9.04
N LEU A 34 -4.02 -7.93 -8.83
CA LEU A 34 -3.29 -7.23 -7.77
C LEU A 34 -3.35 -5.71 -8.00
N HIS A 35 -3.98 -4.99 -7.07
CA HIS A 35 -4.18 -3.54 -7.16
C HIS A 35 -3.47 -2.82 -6.02
N LEU A 36 -2.44 -2.03 -6.35
CA LEU A 36 -1.77 -1.14 -5.40
C LEU A 36 -2.63 0.09 -5.16
N HIS A 37 -3.05 0.31 -3.92
CA HIS A 37 -3.59 1.60 -3.49
C HIS A 37 -2.46 2.59 -3.25
N CYS A 38 -2.57 3.78 -3.83
CA CYS A 38 -1.69 4.93 -3.59
C CYS A 38 -2.55 6.06 -3.01
N LEU A 39 -2.42 6.33 -1.71
CA LEU A 39 -3.35 7.19 -0.98
C LEU A 39 -2.60 8.41 -0.42
N ALA A 40 -2.99 9.60 -0.85
CA ALA A 40 -2.60 10.85 -0.20
C ALA A 40 -3.43 11.08 1.06
N LEU A 41 -2.77 11.46 2.16
CA LEU A 41 -3.39 11.67 3.46
C LEU A 41 -3.46 13.17 3.80
N PRO A 42 -4.36 13.57 4.73
CA PRO A 42 -5.29 12.73 5.50
C PRO A 42 -6.49 12.23 4.68
N PHE A 43 -7.15 11.17 5.16
CA PHE A 43 -8.42 10.73 4.59
C PHE A 43 -9.52 11.77 4.86
N ILE A 44 -10.25 12.13 3.80
CA ILE A 44 -11.43 12.98 3.92
C ILE A 44 -12.63 12.22 3.30
N PRO A 45 -13.66 11.89 4.09
CA PRO A 45 -13.75 12.02 5.55
C PRO A 45 -12.82 11.04 6.31
N SER A 46 -12.46 11.39 7.54
CA SER A 46 -11.46 10.69 8.36
C SER A 46 -11.80 9.22 8.64
N TRP A 47 -13.08 8.88 8.78
CA TRP A 47 -13.53 7.49 9.04
C TRP A 47 -13.10 6.50 7.95
N ARG A 48 -12.81 6.97 6.72
CA ARG A 48 -12.29 6.11 5.65
C ARG A 48 -10.95 5.47 5.97
N GLN A 49 -10.19 6.02 6.93
CA GLN A 49 -8.92 5.45 7.35
C GLN A 49 -9.03 3.97 7.78
N VAL A 50 -10.16 3.58 8.37
CA VAL A 50 -10.40 2.23 8.89
C VAL A 50 -10.19 1.16 7.81
N LYS A 51 -10.59 1.45 6.57
CA LYS A 51 -10.45 0.54 5.43
C LYS A 51 -8.98 0.29 5.03
N TYR A 52 -8.10 1.24 5.30
CA TYR A 52 -6.72 1.26 4.82
C TYR A 52 -5.69 1.20 5.96
N THR A 53 -6.11 0.88 7.17
CA THR A 53 -5.20 0.74 8.31
C THR A 53 -4.73 -0.71 8.42
N PRO A 54 -3.40 -0.95 8.46
CA PRO A 54 -2.83 -2.29 8.54
C PRO A 54 -2.93 -2.85 9.97
N LEU A 55 -4.11 -3.37 10.34
CA LEU A 55 -4.39 -3.95 11.67
C LEU A 55 -3.94 -5.42 11.82
N GLY A 56 -2.94 -5.85 11.02
CA GLY A 56 -2.42 -7.21 11.07
C GLY A 56 -3.46 -8.26 10.66
N PRO A 57 -3.54 -9.43 11.33
CA PRO A 57 -4.47 -10.51 10.98
C PRO A 57 -5.96 -10.12 11.06
N LEU A 58 -6.28 -9.05 11.80
CA LEU A 58 -7.63 -8.53 11.95
C LEU A 58 -7.95 -7.42 10.93
N GLY A 59 -6.97 -7.01 10.13
CA GLY A 59 -7.05 -5.88 9.20
C GLY A 59 -7.16 -6.31 7.75
N GLY A 60 -7.97 -5.57 6.99
CA GLY A 60 -8.19 -5.78 5.56
C GLY A 60 -7.13 -5.19 4.62
N PHE A 61 -5.99 -4.74 5.16
CA PHE A 61 -4.98 -3.97 4.41
C PHE A 61 -3.56 -4.31 4.84
N ILE A 62 -2.64 -4.42 3.89
CA ILE A 62 -1.22 -4.69 4.13
C ILE A 62 -0.35 -3.64 3.42
N ASP A 63 0.64 -3.11 4.14
CA ASP A 63 1.57 -2.11 3.62
C ASP A 63 2.43 -2.70 2.50
N ALA A 64 2.62 -1.94 1.42
CA ALA A 64 3.38 -2.40 0.26
C ALA A 64 4.84 -2.71 0.62
N GLU A 65 5.46 -1.96 1.54
CA GLU A 65 6.84 -2.20 1.97
C GLU A 65 6.98 -3.51 2.76
N LYS A 66 6.01 -3.82 3.64
CA LYS A 66 5.96 -5.12 4.34
C LYS A 66 5.79 -6.29 3.37
N VAL A 67 5.02 -6.11 2.29
CA VAL A 67 4.93 -7.13 1.24
C VAL A 67 6.27 -7.32 0.55
N LEU A 68 6.93 -6.22 0.16
CA LEU A 68 8.24 -6.27 -0.49
C LEU A 68 9.28 -6.98 0.39
N GLU A 69 9.32 -6.68 1.69
CA GLU A 69 10.20 -7.35 2.65
C GLU A 69 9.99 -8.86 2.68
N LYS A 70 8.74 -9.33 2.68
CA LYS A 70 8.40 -10.76 2.72
C LYS A 70 8.74 -11.52 1.45
N ILE A 71 8.75 -10.84 0.30
CA ILE A 71 9.03 -11.46 -1.00
C ILE A 71 10.44 -11.17 -1.52
N LYS A 72 11.28 -10.50 -0.72
CA LYS A 72 12.69 -10.33 -1.08
C LYS A 72 13.29 -11.73 -1.25
N PRO A 73 13.96 -12.00 -2.39
CA PRO A 73 14.67 -13.24 -2.54
C PRO A 73 15.73 -13.31 -1.44
N GLU A 74 15.88 -14.48 -0.83
CA GLU A 74 17.04 -14.75 0.00
C GLU A 74 18.26 -14.60 -0.91
N THR A 75 19.18 -13.69 -0.56
CA THR A 75 20.42 -13.53 -1.30
C THR A 75 21.09 -14.89 -1.37
N GLU A 76 21.33 -15.41 -2.58
CA GLU A 76 21.94 -16.73 -2.76
C GLU A 76 23.27 -16.79 -2.00
N VAL A 77 23.28 -17.49 -0.86
CA VAL A 77 24.47 -17.80 -0.08
C VAL A 77 25.18 -18.97 -0.75
N TYR A 78 25.59 -18.79 -2.01
CA TYR A 78 26.47 -19.73 -2.70
C TYR A 78 27.41 -18.92 -3.60
N SER A 79 28.52 -18.49 -3.00
CA SER A 79 29.76 -18.08 -3.68
C SER A 79 30.82 -19.14 -3.43
#